data_AF-A0A101C4Z0-F1
#
_entry.id   AF-A0A101C4Z0-F1
#
_cell.length_a   1.000
_cell.length_b   1.000
_cell.length_c   1.000
_cell.angle_alpha   90.00
_cell.angle_beta   90.00
_cell.angle_gamma   90.00
#
_symmetry.space_group_name_H-M   'P 1'
#
loop_
_entity.id
_entity.type
_entity.pdbx_description
1 polymer ?
#
loop_
_entity_poly.entity_id
_entity_poly.type
_entity_poly.pdbx_seq_one_letter_code
_entity_poly.pdbx_strand_id
1 'polypeptide(L)' 'MTLLEIIFGGLITQILGLNTRYYFFKIFNKNLKKEDFQNDQEDIGSSFSQGFYNFSIGLLVFFLLSFGIVYLLDVFHLL' A
#
# COMPACT_ATOMS: atom_id res chain seq x y z
N MET A 1 11.72 13.66 10.20
CA MET A 1 10.61 12.71 10.06
C MET A 1 9.44 13.17 10.89
N THR A 2 8.34 13.50 10.25
CA THR A 2 7.08 13.86 10.91
C THR A 2 6.19 12.63 11.05
N LEU A 3 5.20 12.67 11.96
CA LEU A 3 4.22 11.60 12.12
C LEU A 3 3.45 11.33 10.81
N LEU A 4 3.15 12.39 10.05
CA LEU A 4 2.50 12.31 8.75
C LEU A 4 3.34 11.54 7.73
N GLU A 5 4.65 11.77 7.67
CA GLU A 5 5.55 11.04 6.78
C GLU A 5 5.61 9.55 7.12
N ILE A 6 5.63 9.22 8.42
CA ILE A 6 5.66 7.82 8.87
C ILE A 6 4.37 7.10 8.47
N ILE A 7 3.21 7.74 8.68
CA ILE A 7 1.92 7.15 8.35
C ILE A 7 1.72 7.07 6.84
N PHE A 8 1.79 8.19 6.13
CA PHE A 8 1.46 8.23 4.72
C PHE A 8 2.58 7.65 3.84
N GLY A 9 3.83 8.02 4.10
CA GLY A 9 4.99 7.53 3.34
C GLY A 9 5.36 6.10 3.72
N GLY A 10 5.43 5.79 5.02
CA GLY A 10 5.79 4.46 5.50
C GLY A 10 4.63 3.47 5.42
N LEU A 11 3.67 3.60 6.33
CA LEU A 11 2.60 2.60 6.49
C LEU A 11 1.73 2.49 5.22
N ILE A 12 1.16 3.59 4.76
CA ILE A 12 0.20 3.56 3.64
C ILE A 12 0.92 3.24 2.34
N THR A 13 1.98 3.98 1.99
CA THR A 13 2.60 3.83 0.67
C THR A 13 3.54 2.61 0.58
N GLN A 14 4.49 2.47 1.51
CA GLN A 14 5.53 1.42 1.43
C GLN A 14 5.07 0.06 1.98
N ILE A 15 4.28 0.04 3.06
CA ILE A 15 3.83 -1.22 3.68
C ILE A 15 2.57 -1.72 3.00
N LEU A 16 1.49 -0.94 2.95
CA LEU A 16 0.23 -1.42 2.40
C LEU A 16 0.23 -1.37 0.88
N GLY A 17 0.48 -0.20 0.31
CA GLY A 17 0.39 0.07 -1.12
C GLY A 17 1.31 -0.79 -1.97
N LEU A 18 2.62 -0.63 -1.76
CA LEU A 18 3.66 -1.33 -2.51
C LEU A 18 3.51 -2.84 -2.41
N ASN A 19 3.37 -3.39 -1.20
CA ASN A 19 3.24 -4.85 -1.04
C ASN A 19 1.95 -5.37 -1.68
N THR A 20 0.82 -4.69 -1.50
CA THR A 20 -0.45 -5.14 -2.09
C THR A 20 -0.36 -5.17 -3.61
N ARG A 21 0.15 -4.11 -4.23
CA ARG A 21 0.34 -4.07 -5.69
C ARG A 21 1.27 -5.19 -6.14
N TYR A 22 2.44 -5.32 -5.52
CA TYR A 22 3.40 -6.34 -5.85
C TYR A 22 2.80 -7.75 -5.78
N TYR A 23 2.17 -8.12 -4.65
CA TYR A 23 1.61 -9.45 -4.50
C TYR A 23 0.43 -9.69 -5.45
N PHE A 24 -0.42 -8.68 -5.65
CA PHE A 24 -1.53 -8.78 -6.61
C PHE A 24 -1.03 -9.11 -8.02
N PHE A 25 -0.05 -8.37 -8.53
CA PHE A 25 0.48 -8.62 -9.87
C PHE A 25 1.34 -9.89 -9.95
N LYS A 26 2.03 -10.26 -8.85
CA LYS A 26 2.82 -11.49 -8.78
C LYS A 26 1.99 -12.77 -8.93
N ILE A 27 0.70 -12.72 -8.62
CA ILE A 27 -0.24 -13.83 -8.89
C ILE A 27 -0.30 -14.13 -10.39
N PHE A 28 -0.27 -13.10 -11.23
CA PHE A 28 -0.39 -13.21 -12.68
C PHE A 28 0.96 -13.38 -13.38
N ASN A 29 2.03 -12.79 -12.83
CA ASN A 29 3.38 -12.92 -13.36
C ASN A 29 4.41 -13.14 -12.25
N LYS A 30 4.89 -14.38 -12.15
CA LYS A 30 5.83 -14.81 -11.10
C LYS A 30 7.23 -14.19 -11.24
N ASN A 31 7.58 -13.66 -12.41
CA ASN A 31 8.90 -13.07 -12.67
C ASN A 31 9.01 -11.62 -12.17
N LEU A 32 7.88 -11.01 -11.80
CA LEU A 32 7.87 -9.65 -11.25
C LEU A 32 8.62 -9.61 -9.92
N LYS A 33 9.48 -8.60 -9.80
CA LYS A 33 10.21 -8.25 -8.60
C LYS A 33 9.49 -7.14 -7.87
N LYS A 34 9.79 -6.99 -6.59
CA LYS A 34 9.22 -5.91 -5.79
C LYS A 34 9.78 -4.55 -6.21
N GLU A 35 11.03 -4.53 -6.68
CA GLU A 35 11.70 -3.35 -7.23
C GLU A 35 10.90 -2.73 -8.40
N ASP A 36 10.23 -3.54 -9.23
CA ASP A 36 9.42 -3.07 -10.38
C ASP A 36 8.25 -2.14 -9.98
N PHE A 37 7.88 -2.14 -8.69
CA PHE A 37 6.83 -1.31 -8.10
C PHE A 37 7.36 -0.22 -7.17
N GLN A 38 8.67 -0.25 -6.88
CA GLN A 38 9.34 0.78 -6.13
C GLN A 38 9.60 2.00 -7.03
N ASN A 39 9.82 3.14 -6.39
CA ASN A 39 10.13 4.36 -7.10
C ASN A 39 11.54 4.26 -7.70
N ASP A 40 11.63 4.06 -9.02
CA ASP A 40 12.90 4.23 -9.73
C ASP A 40 13.31 5.69 -9.69
N GLN A 41 14.58 5.93 -9.40
CA GLN A 41 15.13 7.28 -9.19
C GLN A 41 15.55 7.96 -10.51
N GLU A 42 15.62 7.22 -11.61
CA GLU A 42 16.16 7.73 -12.88
C GLU A 42 15.16 8.60 -13.66
N ASP A 43 13.84 8.34 -13.55
CA ASP A 43 12.81 9.14 -14.21
C ASP A 43 11.78 9.64 -13.19
N ILE A 44 11.83 10.95 -12.93
CA ILE A 44 10.96 11.68 -12.00
C ILE A 44 9.47 11.44 -12.30
N GLY A 45 9.08 11.37 -13.57
CA GLY A 45 7.68 11.16 -13.96
C GLY A 45 7.20 9.75 -13.58
N SER A 46 8.01 8.75 -13.89
CA SER A 46 7.73 7.36 -13.51
C SER A 46 7.72 7.17 -11.98
N SER A 47 8.65 7.83 -11.28
CA SER A 47 8.80 7.77 -9.83
C SER A 47 7.59 8.37 -9.10
N PHE A 48 7.10 9.53 -9.58
CA PHE A 48 5.89 10.13 -9.03
C PHE A 48 4.66 9.25 -9.27
N SER A 49 4.54 8.70 -10.48
CA SER A 49 3.42 7.83 -10.84
C SER A 49 3.37 6.58 -9.96
N GLN A 50 4.50 5.90 -9.76
CA GLN A 50 4.60 4.73 -8.87
C GLN A 50 4.24 5.07 -7.43
N GLY A 51 4.74 6.19 -6.92
CA GLY A 51 4.41 6.70 -5.58
C GLY A 51 2.91 6.94 -5.42
N PHE A 52 2.28 7.59 -6.41
CA PHE A 52 0.84 7.86 -6.42
C PHE A 52 -0.01 6.58 -6.46
N TYR A 53 0.36 5.60 -7.29
CA TYR A 53 -0.34 4.32 -7.33
C TYR A 53 -0.19 3.53 -6.03
N ASN A 54 1.02 3.50 -5.46
CA ASN A 54 1.28 2.86 -4.17
C ASN A 54 0.44 3.53 -3.08
N PHE A 55 0.44 4.85 -2.99
CA PHE A 55 -0.38 5.59 -2.04
C PHE A 55 -1.88 5.28 -2.18
N SER A 56 -2.39 5.33 -3.41
CA SER A 56 -3.83 5.13 -3.70
C SER A 56 -4.30 3.74 -3.30
N ILE A 57 -3.55 2.70 -3.69
CA ILE A 57 -3.87 1.32 -3.30
C ILE A 57 -3.68 1.13 -1.79
N GLY A 58 -2.64 1.72 -1.21
CA GLY A 58 -2.39 1.65 0.23
C GLY A 58 -3.53 2.24 1.05
N LEU A 59 -4.07 3.38 0.61
CA LEU A 59 -5.18 4.05 1.27
C LEU A 59 -6.47 3.22 1.18
N LEU A 60 -6.74 2.65 0.00
CA LEU A 60 -7.88 1.75 -0.20
C LEU A 60 -7.78 0.53 0.72
N VAL A 61 -6.62 -0.12 0.77
CA VAL A 61 -6.38 -1.29 1.63
C VAL A 61 -6.49 -0.91 3.10
N PHE A 62 -5.96 0.25 3.50
CA PHE A 62 -6.09 0.74 4.86
C PHE A 62 -7.55 0.87 5.27
N PHE A 63 -8.40 1.50 4.46
CA PHE A 63 -9.82 1.61 4.77
C PHE A 63 -10.53 0.24 4.84
N LEU A 64 -10.24 -0.67 3.91
CA LEU A 64 -10.81 -2.02 3.96
C LEU A 64 -10.41 -2.77 5.24
N LEU A 65 -9.15 -2.67 5.65
CA LEU A 65 -8.67 -3.27 6.89
C LEU A 65 -9.30 -2.61 8.12
N SER A 66 -9.39 -1.28 8.16
CA SER A 66 -10.02 -0.55 9.27
C SER A 66 -11.49 -0.92 9.42
N PHE A 67 -12.27 -0.91 8.33
CA PHE A 67 -13.67 -1.33 8.36
C PHE A 67 -13.81 -2.80 8.70
N GLY A 68 -12.93 -3.66 8.19
CA GLY A 68 -12.92 -5.08 8.53
C GLY A 68 -12.67 -5.32 10.02
N ILE A 69 -11.70 -4.63 10.62
CA ILE A 69 -11.43 -4.72 12.06
C ILE A 69 -12.64 -4.27 12.88
N VAL A 70 -13.23 -3.12 12.55
CA VAL A 70 -14.42 -2.61 13.27
C VAL A 70 -15.58 -3.58 13.15
N TYR A 71 -15.86 -4.10 11.96
CA TYR A 71 -16.91 -5.09 11.73
C TYR A 71 -16.67 -6.37 12.54
N LEU A 72 -15.43 -6.88 12.59
CA LEU A 72 -15.11 -8.06 13.38
C LEU A 72 -15.31 -7.81 14.87
N LEU A 73 -14.91 -6.65 15.39
CA LEU A 73 -15.11 -6.31 16.80
C LEU A 73 -16.60 -6.27 17.17
N ASP A 74 -17.44 -5.71 16.30
CA ASP A 74 -18.89 -5.70 16.47
C ASP A 74 -19.48 -7.13 16.46
N VAL A 75 -19.09 -7.96 15.48
CA VAL A 75 -19.52 -9.36 15.38
C VAL A 75 -19.13 -10.19 16.61
N PHE A 76 -17.97 -9.91 17.20
CA PHE A 76 -17.51 -10.61 18.41
C PHE A 76 -17.99 -9.96 19.72
N HIS A 77 -18.83 -8.93 19.65
CA HIS A 77 -19.31 -8.17 20.83
C HIS A 77 -18.17 -7.60 21.69
N LEU A 78 -17.08 -7.20 21.05
CA LEU A 78 -15.91 -6.58 21.69
C LEU A 78 -15.91 -5.05 21.56
N LEU A 79 -16.89 -4.49 20.84
CA LEU A 79 -17.18 -3.07 20.66
C LEU A 79 -18.61 -2.80 21.17
#